data_AF-A0A656YV66-F1
#
_entry.id   AF-A0A656YV66-F1
#
_cell.length_a   1.000
_cell.length_b   1.000
_cell.length_c   1.000
_cell.angle_alpha   90.00
_cell.angle_beta   90.00
_cell.angle_gamma   90.00
#
_symmetry.space_group_name_H-M   'P 1'
#
loop_
_entity.id
_entity.type
_entity.pdbx_description
1 polymer ?
#
loop_
_entity_poly.entity_id
_entity_poly.type
_entity_poly.pdbx_seq_one_letter_code
_entity_poly.pdbx_strand_id
1 'polypeptide(L)' 'MESLKVQIEGVYRTDQGFLVTLEPESGEEMLPIFLSGNQAQSIQFGLSEDEPERPLTHDI' A
#
# COMPACT_ATOMS: atom_id res chain seq x y z
N MET A 1 7.06 -4.12 21.40
CA MET A 1 6.74 -5.06 20.30
C MET A 1 7.79 -4.82 19.22
N GLU A 2 8.37 -5.90 18.68
CA GLU A 2 9.27 -5.78 17.53
C GLU A 2 8.45 -5.50 16.26
N SER A 3 8.98 -4.68 15.36
CA SER A 3 8.33 -4.35 14.10
C SER A 3 8.56 -5.46 13.07
N LEU A 4 7.50 -5.89 12.39
CA LEU A 4 7.62 -6.80 11.25
C LEU A 4 7.99 -6.01 10.00
N LYS A 5 9.10 -6.37 9.35
CA LYS A 5 9.49 -5.79 8.06
C LYS A 5 8.76 -6.50 6.92
N VAL A 6 8.20 -5.69 6.04
CA VAL A 6 7.38 -6.15 4.92
C VAL A 6 7.65 -5.28 3.70
N GLN A 7 7.43 -5.85 2.53
CA GLN A 7 7.37 -5.13 1.26
C GLN A 7 5.93 -5.05 0.78
N ILE A 8 5.59 -3.97 0.08
CA ILE A 8 4.27 -3.86 -0.56
C ILE A 8 4.34 -4.60 -1.88
N GLU A 9 3.51 -5.63 -2.04
CA GLU A 9 3.43 -6.38 -3.30
C GLU A 9 2.51 -5.66 -4.28
N GLY A 10 1.34 -5.18 -3.83
CA GLY A 10 0.44 -4.43 -4.69
C GLY A 10 -0.78 -3.85 -3.98
N VAL A 11 -1.46 -2.94 -4.69
CA VAL A 11 -2.76 -2.37 -4.29
C VAL A 11 -3.83 -2.83 -5.26
N TYR A 12 -4.86 -3.50 -4.75
CA TYR A 12 -5.90 -4.14 -5.55
C TYR A 12 -7.29 -3.58 -5.23
N ARG A 13 -8.12 -3.54 -6.27
CA ARG A 13 -9.57 -3.32 -6.14
C ARG A 13 -10.28 -4.67 -6.18
N THR A 14 -11.23 -4.86 -5.28
CA THR A 14 -12.09 -6.04 -5.18
C THR A 14 -13.56 -5.63 -5.18
N ASP A 15 -14.45 -6.63 -5.22
CA ASP A 15 -15.89 -6.41 -5.09
C ASP A 15 -16.30 -5.86 -3.72
N GLN A 16 -15.45 -5.99 -2.70
CA GLN A 16 -15.72 -5.55 -1.33
C GLN A 16 -14.97 -4.28 -0.91
N GLY A 17 -14.13 -3.72 -1.78
CA GLY A 17 -13.34 -2.53 -1.47
C GLY A 17 -11.91 -2.63 -1.99
N PHE A 18 -10.97 -2.01 -1.27
CA PHE A 18 -9.56 -1.96 -1.66
C PHE A 18 -8.71 -2.73 -0.65
N LEU A 19 -7.65 -3.35 -1.15
CA LEU A 19 -6.67 -4.02 -0.30
C LEU A 19 -5.25 -3.70 -0.76
N VAL A 20 -4.32 -3.69 0.18
CA VAL A 20 -2.89 -3.76 -0.08
C VAL A 20 -2.38 -5.12 0.41
N THR A 21 -1.59 -5.80 -0.41
CA THR A 21 -0.90 -7.04 -0.03
C THR A 21 0.51 -6.71 0.41
N LEU A 22 0.92 -7.34 1.51
CA LEU A 22 2.25 -7.20 2.07
C LEU A 22 2.95 -8.55 2.07
N GLU A 23 4.21 -8.58 1.65
CA GLU A 23 5.07 -9.74 1.71
C GLU A 23 6.10 -9.56 2.84
N PRO A 24 6.09 -10.39 3.89
CA PRO A 24 7.12 -10.36 4.92
C PRO A 24 8.49 -10.71 4.35
N GLU A 25 9.56 -10.04 4.84
CA GLU A 25 10.94 -10.39 4.44
C GLU A 25 11.31 -11.83 4.82
N SER A 26 10.62 -12.44 5.80
CA SER A 26 10.81 -13.84 6.18
C SER A 26 10.25 -14.85 5.16
N GLY A 27 9.53 -14.40 4.13
CA GLY A 27 8.99 -15.25 3.06
C GLY A 27 7.87 -16.19 3.51
N GLU A 28 7.11 -15.77 4.52
CA GLU A 28 5.97 -16.53 5.06
C GLU A 28 4.73 -16.35 4.18
N GLU A 29 3.61 -15.92 4.77
CA GLU A 29 2.33 -15.74 4.09
C GLU A 29 2.10 -14.25 3.77
N MET A 30 1.44 -14.00 2.64
CA MET A 30 1.02 -12.64 2.28
C MET A 30 -0.01 -12.13 3.29
N LEU A 31 0.16 -10.88 3.72
CA LEU A 31 -0.75 -10.22 4.64
C LEU A 31 -1.63 -9.22 3.88
N PRO A 32 -2.93 -9.49 3.70
CA PRO A 32 -3.86 -8.52 3.13
C PRO A 32 -4.31 -7.50 4.19
N ILE A 33 -4.28 -6.22 3.85
CA ILE A 33 -4.85 -5.13 4.66
C ILE A 33 -5.93 -4.43 3.86
N PHE A 34 -7.15 -4.39 4.40
CA PHE A 34 -8.25 -3.62 3.81
C PHE A 34 -8.09 -2.13 4.08
N LEU A 35 -8.32 -1.33 3.04
CA LEU A 35 -8.14 0.12 3.06
C LEU A 35 -9.37 0.83 2.50
N SER A 36 -9.53 2.10 2.89
CA SER A 36 -10.44 3.00 2.19
C SER A 36 -9.89 3.37 0.79
N GLY A 37 -10.76 3.82 -0.11
CA GLY A 37 -10.35 4.21 -1.47
C GLY A 37 -9.28 5.30 -1.50
N ASN A 38 -9.38 6.31 -0.63
CA ASN A 38 -8.41 7.41 -0.57
C ASN A 38 -7.02 6.93 -0.08
N GLN A 39 -6.99 5.97 0.84
CA GLN A 39 -5.73 5.36 1.29
C GLN A 39 -5.12 4.51 0.18
N ALA A 40 -5.92 3.69 -0.50
CA ALA A 40 -5.45 2.88 -1.62
C ALA A 40 -4.86 3.76 -2.74
N GLN A 41 -5.51 4.87 -3.08
CA GLN A 41 -5.02 5.83 -4.06
C GLN A 41 -3.71 6.50 -3.60
N SER A 42 -3.61 6.89 -2.33
CA SER A 42 -2.40 7.51 -1.79
C SER A 42 -1.20 6.55 -1.86
N ILE A 43 -1.41 5.27 -1.54
CA ILE A 43 -0.37 4.24 -1.65
C ILE A 43 -0.01 4.03 -3.11
N GLN A 44 -0.98 3.96 -4.03
CA GLN A 44 -0.70 3.85 -5.47
C GLN A 44 0.20 4.98 -5.98
N PHE A 45 -0.08 6.24 -5.60
CA PHE A 45 0.80 7.35 -5.96
C PHE A 45 2.20 7.23 -5.35
N GLY A 46 2.30 6.80 -4.09
CA GLY A 46 3.61 6.59 -3.46
C GLY A 46 4.42 5.43 -4.06
N LEU A 47 3.75 4.46 -4.70
CA LEU A 47 4.39 3.34 -5.41
C LEU A 47 4.64 3.61 -6.88
N SER A 48 3.94 4.58 -7.48
CA SER A 48 4.12 4.96 -8.87
C SER A 48 5.39 5.78 -9.05
N GLU A 49 6.03 5.63 -10.20
CA GLU A 49 7.11 6.53 -10.63
C GLU A 49 6.59 7.89 -11.12
N ASP A 50 5.26 8.07 -11.16
CA ASP A 50 4.60 9.29 -11.59
C ASP A 50 4.53 10.31 -10.44
N GLU A 51 5.42 11.30 -10.47
CA GLU A 51 5.39 12.41 -9.53
C GLU A 51 4.29 13.43 -9.91
N PRO A 52 3.35 13.73 -9.00
CA PRO A 52 2.34 14.75 -9.24
C PRO A 52 2.96 16.16 -9.26
N GLU A 53 2.39 17.07 -10.06
CA GLU A 53 2.89 18.46 -10.20
C GLU A 53 2.91 19.26 -8.87
N ARG A 54 2.15 18.81 -7.87
CA ARG A 54 2.12 19.39 -6.53
C ARG A 54 2.27 18.30 -5.47
N PRO A 55 2.87 18.62 -4.31
CA PRO A 55 3.00 17.66 -3.22
C PRO A 55 1.63 17.17 -2.74
N LEU A 56 1.54 15.87 -2.49
CA LEU A 56 0.41 15.18 -1.87
C LEU A 56 0.45 15.35 -0.35
N THR A 57 -0.60 14.91 0.32
CA THR A 57 -0.73 15.03 1.78
C THR A 57 0.39 14.36 2.57
N HIS A 58 0.96 13.26 2.05
CA HIS A 58 2.03 12.53 2.73
C HIS A 58 3.44 13.03 2.36
N ASP A 59 3.54 13.97 1.40
CA ASP A 59 4.81 14.57 0.97
C ASP A 59 5.15 15.84 1.78
N ILE A 60 4.14 16.43 2.45
CA ILE A 60 4.25 17.64 3.29
C ILE A 60 4.60 17.26 4.72
#